data_AF-A0A9W9ENE4-F1
#
_entry.id   AF-A0A9W9ENE4-F1
#
_cell.length_a   1.000
_cell.length_b   1.000
_cell.length_c   1.000
_cell.angle_alpha   90.00
_cell.angle_beta   90.00
_cell.angle_gamma   90.00
#
_symmetry.space_group_name_H-M   'P 1'
#
loop_
_entity.id
_entity.type
_entity.pdbx_description
1 polymer ?
#
loop_
_entity_poly.entity_id
_entity_poly.type
_entity_poly.pdbx_seq_one_letter_code
_entity_poly.pdbx_strand_id
1 'polypeptide(L)'
;MNQNPESTDCQADGLPEVQPIEMPSIVKLDQDGSFRTWAESVHRELVSLQADRVVDTKIPRPAEDDARYTRWREWSITIRSWLFAQLTNDMMDYVLVFYRQQVEKGAIPRYADEVFHLIERASNALTGEAPAAISSFWEARRNQFPTVKDYIIAWRAAVEDLHENDQAISPYMATQIMFSELKSDMPLLIKTLVKKGRGREPSMKFHEFLSIGDLLISSSM
;
A
#
# COMPACT_ATOMS: atom_id res chain seq x y z
N MET A 1 9.68 8.88 -43.92
CA MET A 1 8.44 8.84 -43.12
C MET A 1 8.84 8.56 -41.69
N ASN A 2 8.82 9.59 -40.82
CA ASN A 2 9.00 9.39 -39.38
C ASN A 2 7.70 8.79 -38.84
N GLN A 3 7.74 7.50 -38.51
CA GLN A 3 6.68 6.91 -37.69
C GLN A 3 6.85 7.45 -36.28
N ASN A 4 5.91 8.31 -35.88
CA ASN A 4 5.68 8.63 -34.48
C ASN A 4 5.34 7.30 -33.79
N PRO A 5 6.01 6.89 -32.71
CA PRO A 5 5.62 5.67 -32.01
C PRO A 5 4.19 5.88 -31.50
N GLU A 6 3.27 5.02 -31.95
CA GLU A 6 1.90 5.00 -31.48
C GLU A 6 1.94 4.90 -29.94
N SER A 7 1.31 5.86 -29.27
CA SER A 7 1.07 5.79 -27.84
C SER A 7 0.23 4.54 -27.55
N THR A 8 0.88 3.47 -27.08
CA THR A 8 0.19 2.27 -26.61
C THR A 8 -0.75 2.67 -25.46
N ASP A 9 -2.05 2.36 -25.64
CA ASP A 9 -3.07 2.54 -24.60
C ASP A 9 -2.65 1.81 -23.33
N CYS A 10 -2.53 2.54 -22.22
CA CYS A 10 -1.96 2.02 -20.98
C CYS A 10 -2.60 2.66 -19.74
N GLN A 11 -2.21 2.16 -18.57
CA GLN A 11 -2.71 2.67 -17.28
C GLN A 11 -2.30 4.13 -17.01
N ALA A 12 -1.32 4.66 -17.75
CA ALA A 12 -0.85 6.04 -17.59
C ALA A 12 -1.71 7.08 -18.31
N ASP A 13 -2.62 6.64 -19.18
CA ASP A 13 -3.40 7.53 -20.02
C ASP A 13 -4.46 8.28 -19.24
N GLY A 14 -4.52 9.59 -19.46
CA GLY A 14 -5.44 10.48 -18.76
C GLY A 14 -5.04 10.80 -17.32
N LEU A 15 -3.92 10.28 -16.81
CA LEU A 15 -3.49 10.56 -15.43
C LEU A 15 -3.18 12.04 -15.23
N PRO A 16 -3.76 12.67 -14.19
CA PRO A 16 -3.46 14.04 -13.85
C PRO A 16 -2.05 14.17 -13.29
N GLU A 17 -1.53 15.39 -13.26
CA GLU A 17 -0.28 15.66 -12.58
C GLU A 17 -0.36 15.29 -11.09
N VAL A 18 0.75 14.77 -10.56
CA VAL A 18 0.82 14.35 -9.16
C VAL A 18 0.77 15.59 -8.28
N GLN A 19 -0.38 15.81 -7.65
CA GLN A 19 -0.60 16.87 -6.68
C GLN A 19 -0.88 16.26 -5.31
N PRO A 20 -0.68 17.00 -4.21
CA PRO A 20 -1.06 16.55 -2.88
C PRO A 20 -2.59 16.45 -2.81
N ILE A 21 -3.12 15.27 -3.10
CA ILE A 21 -4.55 14.99 -3.08
C ILE A 21 -4.86 14.20 -1.80
N GLU A 22 -5.91 14.64 -1.10
CA GLU A 22 -6.49 13.84 -0.03
C GLU A 22 -7.37 12.77 -0.67
N MET A 23 -6.90 11.52 -0.57
CA MET A 23 -7.71 10.38 -0.98
C MET A 23 -8.85 10.21 0.02
N PRO A 24 -10.12 10.15 -0.44
CA PRO A 24 -11.26 10.01 0.45
C PRO A 24 -11.22 8.66 1.15
N SER A 25 -11.67 8.62 2.41
CA SER A 25 -11.91 7.34 3.09
C SER A 25 -13.23 6.75 2.59
N ILE A 26 -13.23 5.46 2.28
CA ILE A 26 -14.46 4.70 2.01
C ILE A 26 -14.79 3.80 3.20
N VAL A 27 -15.97 3.18 3.16
CA VAL A 27 -16.28 2.08 4.09
C VAL A 27 -15.24 0.98 3.89
N LYS A 28 -14.56 0.60 4.97
CA LYS A 28 -13.49 -0.39 4.91
C LYS A 28 -14.06 -1.76 4.56
N LEU A 29 -13.32 -2.53 3.77
CA LEU A 29 -13.64 -3.93 3.53
C LEU A 29 -13.23 -4.75 4.74
N ASP A 30 -14.19 -5.49 5.30
CA ASP A 30 -13.98 -6.53 6.30
C ASP A 30 -14.15 -7.94 5.70
N GLN A 31 -13.90 -8.96 6.52
CA GLN A 31 -13.98 -10.36 6.08
C GLN A 31 -15.41 -10.80 5.71
N ASP A 32 -16.44 -10.13 6.22
CA ASP A 32 -17.84 -10.47 5.89
C ASP A 32 -18.38 -9.58 4.76
N GLY A 33 -17.56 -8.62 4.32
CA GLY A 33 -17.90 -7.55 3.41
C GLY A 33 -17.96 -8.00 1.95
N SER A 34 -18.88 -7.41 1.20
CA SER A 34 -18.98 -7.63 -0.24
C SER A 34 -17.83 -6.95 -0.98
N PHE A 35 -16.85 -7.74 -1.47
CA PHE A 35 -15.79 -7.23 -2.32
C PHE A 35 -16.33 -6.44 -3.51
N ARG A 36 -17.41 -6.91 -4.16
CA ARG A 36 -18.03 -6.20 -5.28
C ARG A 36 -18.47 -4.78 -4.90
N THR A 37 -19.19 -4.63 -3.79
CA THR A 37 -19.70 -3.33 -3.32
C THR A 37 -18.54 -2.39 -2.94
N TRP A 38 -17.51 -2.95 -2.31
CA TRP A 38 -16.30 -2.22 -1.97
C TRP A 38 -15.51 -1.80 -3.22
N ALA A 39 -15.34 -2.70 -4.20
CA ALA A 39 -14.68 -2.45 -5.48
C ALA A 39 -15.38 -1.35 -6.29
N GLU A 40 -16.72 -1.35 -6.30
CA GLU A 40 -17.53 -0.29 -6.90
C GLU A 40 -17.27 1.06 -6.22
N SER A 41 -17.12 1.08 -4.88
CA SER A 41 -16.75 2.29 -4.15
C SER A 41 -15.33 2.75 -4.47
N VAL A 42 -14.36 1.82 -4.53
CA VAL A 42 -13.00 2.11 -4.96
C VAL A 42 -12.98 2.75 -6.35
N HIS A 43 -13.67 2.14 -7.32
CA HIS A 43 -13.73 2.64 -8.69
C HIS A 43 -14.33 4.04 -8.73
N ARG A 44 -15.43 4.29 -8.01
CA ARG A 44 -16.06 5.60 -7.95
C ARG A 44 -15.10 6.69 -7.47
N GLU A 45 -14.36 6.44 -6.39
CA GLU A 45 -13.40 7.42 -5.88
C GLU A 45 -12.24 7.62 -6.87
N LEU A 46 -11.71 6.56 -7.49
CA LEU A 46 -10.61 6.68 -8.44
C LEU A 46 -11.03 7.37 -9.75
N VAL A 47 -12.26 7.15 -10.24
CA VAL A 47 -12.80 7.87 -11.40
C VAL A 47 -12.86 9.37 -11.12
N SER A 48 -13.27 9.77 -9.91
CA SER A 48 -13.30 11.19 -9.51
C SER A 48 -11.92 11.86 -9.55
N LEU A 49 -10.86 11.05 -9.43
CA LEU A 49 -9.46 11.45 -9.48
C LEU A 49 -8.80 11.20 -10.85
N GLN A 50 -9.54 10.70 -11.85
CA GLN A 50 -9.00 10.30 -13.15
C GLN A 50 -7.86 9.27 -13.04
N ALA A 51 -7.96 8.35 -12.08
CA ALA A 51 -6.92 7.38 -11.75
C ALA A 51 -7.43 5.92 -11.62
N ASP A 52 -8.65 5.65 -12.10
CA ASP A 52 -9.29 4.33 -12.08
C ASP A 52 -8.52 3.28 -12.89
N ARG A 53 -7.90 3.70 -14.01
CA ARG A 53 -7.09 2.81 -14.85
C ARG A 53 -5.91 2.19 -14.12
N VAL A 54 -5.44 2.80 -13.03
CA VAL A 54 -4.25 2.37 -12.29
C VAL A 54 -4.46 1.06 -11.52
N VAL A 55 -5.72 0.66 -11.29
CA VAL A 55 -6.07 -0.61 -10.63
C VAL A 55 -6.54 -1.69 -11.60
N ASP A 56 -6.72 -1.37 -12.88
CA ASP A 56 -7.23 -2.31 -13.88
C ASP A 56 -6.10 -3.16 -14.48
N THR A 57 -6.05 -4.43 -14.07
CA THR A 57 -5.06 -5.42 -14.55
C THR A 57 -5.22 -5.80 -16.02
N LYS A 58 -6.33 -5.43 -16.68
CA LYS A 58 -6.56 -5.68 -18.10
C LYS A 58 -5.92 -4.62 -18.99
N ILE A 59 -5.56 -3.47 -18.41
CA ILE A 59 -4.87 -2.38 -19.12
C ILE A 59 -3.37 -2.54 -18.88
N PRO A 60 -2.53 -2.54 -19.93
CA PRO A 60 -1.10 -2.70 -19.75
C PRO A 60 -0.49 -1.48 -19.03
N ARG A 61 0.57 -1.73 -18.27
CA ARG A 61 1.36 -0.67 -17.63
C ARG A 61 2.20 0.06 -18.68
N PRO A 62 2.52 1.35 -18.48
CA PRO A 62 3.56 2.00 -19.27
C PRO A 62 4.89 1.25 -19.10
N ALA A 63 5.69 1.19 -20.17
CA ALA A 63 7.06 0.69 -20.10
C ALA A 63 7.96 1.64 -19.28
N GLU A 64 9.06 1.15 -18.73
CA GLU A 64 9.91 1.98 -17.83
C GLU A 64 10.60 3.16 -18.54
N ASP A 65 10.79 3.05 -19.84
CA ASP A 65 11.33 4.10 -20.73
C ASP A 65 10.25 5.07 -21.24
N ASP A 66 8.97 4.81 -20.95
CA ASP A 66 7.88 5.72 -21.28
C ASP A 66 7.95 6.98 -20.40
N ALA A 67 7.85 8.15 -21.03
CA ALA A 67 7.85 9.44 -20.34
C ALA A 67 6.75 9.56 -19.27
N ARG A 68 5.66 8.79 -19.39
CA ARG A 68 4.54 8.75 -18.44
C ARG A 68 4.77 7.77 -17.28
N TYR A 69 5.78 6.90 -17.35
CA TYR A 69 6.04 5.86 -16.34
C TYR A 69 6.21 6.44 -14.94
N THR A 70 6.97 7.52 -14.81
CA THR A 70 7.21 8.15 -13.50
C THR A 70 5.90 8.63 -12.86
N ARG A 71 5.03 9.26 -13.65
CA ARG A 71 3.71 9.74 -13.18
C ARG A 71 2.81 8.57 -12.79
N TRP A 72 2.70 7.56 -13.64
CA TRP A 72 1.92 6.35 -13.36
C TRP A 72 2.43 5.65 -12.09
N ARG A 73 3.74 5.52 -11.92
CA ARG A 73 4.35 4.89 -10.76
C ARG A 73 4.02 5.62 -9.46
N GLU A 74 4.07 6.95 -9.47
CA GLU A 74 3.71 7.76 -8.29
C GLU A 74 2.23 7.61 -7.91
N TRP A 75 1.33 7.62 -8.90
CA TRP A 75 -0.10 7.33 -8.69
C TRP A 75 -0.33 5.93 -8.17
N SER A 76 0.32 4.93 -8.77
CA SER A 76 0.19 3.52 -8.40
C SER A 76 0.66 3.25 -6.97
N ILE A 77 1.78 3.85 -6.53
CA ILE A 77 2.23 3.76 -5.13
C ILE A 77 1.23 4.44 -4.19
N THR A 78 0.72 5.62 -4.57
CA THR A 78 -0.24 6.37 -3.74
C THR A 78 -1.54 5.60 -3.56
N ILE A 79 -2.11 5.09 -4.65
CA ILE A 79 -3.36 4.31 -4.63
C ILE A 79 -3.15 3.00 -3.90
N ARG A 80 -2.03 2.31 -4.09
CA ARG A 80 -1.73 1.09 -3.34
C ARG A 80 -1.77 1.31 -1.83
N SER A 81 -1.10 2.35 -1.33
CA SER A 81 -1.11 2.65 0.10
C SER A 81 -2.49 3.06 0.60
N TRP A 82 -3.25 3.77 -0.23
CA TRP A 82 -4.65 4.08 0.06
C TRP A 82 -5.54 2.82 0.12
N LEU A 83 -5.39 1.87 -0.81
CA LEU A 83 -6.15 0.60 -0.84
C LEU A 83 -5.97 -0.18 0.46
N PHE A 84 -4.75 -0.29 0.98
CA PHE A 84 -4.53 -0.92 2.29
C PHE A 84 -5.23 -0.18 3.41
N ALA A 85 -5.20 1.16 3.42
CA ALA A 85 -5.91 1.94 4.42
C ALA A 85 -7.44 1.74 4.37
N GLN A 86 -7.99 1.24 3.26
CA GLN A 86 -9.41 0.93 3.07
C GLN A 86 -9.81 -0.50 3.49
N LEU A 87 -8.92 -1.23 4.17
CA LEU A 87 -9.21 -2.55 4.73
C LEU A 87 -9.30 -2.48 6.26
N THR A 88 -10.16 -3.31 6.84
CA THR A 88 -10.08 -3.63 8.27
C THR A 88 -8.94 -4.61 8.53
N ASN A 89 -8.63 -4.86 9.81
CA ASN A 89 -7.49 -5.69 10.19
C ASN A 89 -7.68 -7.16 9.78
N ASP A 90 -8.87 -7.72 10.03
CA ASP A 90 -9.25 -9.07 9.64
C ASP A 90 -9.14 -9.28 8.12
N MET A 91 -9.62 -8.34 7.31
CA MET A 91 -9.44 -8.44 5.85
C MET A 91 -7.97 -8.36 5.45
N MET A 92 -7.20 -7.49 6.12
CA MET A 92 -5.77 -7.35 5.84
C MET A 92 -4.97 -8.63 6.17
N ASP A 93 -5.40 -9.42 7.16
CA ASP A 93 -4.82 -10.74 7.48
C ASP A 93 -4.85 -11.66 6.27
N TYR A 94 -6.03 -11.78 5.65
CA TYR A 94 -6.20 -12.60 4.46
C TYR A 94 -5.35 -12.10 3.30
N VAL A 95 -5.35 -10.78 3.06
CA VAL A 95 -4.52 -10.17 2.00
C VAL A 95 -3.04 -10.49 2.20
N LEU A 96 -2.54 -10.44 3.45
CA LEU A 96 -1.16 -10.77 3.74
C LEU A 96 -0.82 -12.25 3.54
N VAL A 97 -1.74 -13.18 3.79
CA VAL A 97 -1.53 -14.60 3.47
C VAL A 97 -1.21 -14.75 1.98
N PHE A 98 -2.00 -14.13 1.10
CA PHE A 98 -1.74 -14.17 -0.33
C PHE A 98 -0.51 -13.36 -0.73
N TYR A 99 -0.26 -12.23 -0.07
CA TYR A 99 0.95 -11.44 -0.29
C TYR A 99 2.21 -12.29 -0.05
N ARG A 100 2.27 -13.03 1.07
CA ARG A 100 3.39 -13.93 1.39
C ARG A 100 3.61 -15.00 0.34
N GLN A 101 2.54 -15.66 -0.10
CA GLN A 101 2.63 -16.65 -1.18
C GLN A 101 3.21 -16.07 -2.48
N GLN A 102 2.98 -14.79 -2.75
CA GLN A 102 3.59 -14.10 -3.90
C GLN A 102 5.06 -13.76 -3.64
N VAL A 103 5.41 -13.29 -2.44
CA VAL A 103 6.80 -13.02 -2.03
C VAL A 103 7.66 -14.28 -2.12
N GLU A 104 7.20 -15.42 -1.62
CA GLU A 104 7.89 -16.71 -1.69
C GLU A 104 8.17 -17.16 -3.13
N LYS A 105 7.33 -16.74 -4.08
CA LYS A 105 7.48 -17.01 -5.51
C LYS A 105 8.30 -15.94 -6.24
N GLY A 106 8.84 -14.94 -5.53
CA GLY A 106 9.57 -13.82 -6.11
C GLY A 106 8.69 -12.78 -6.83
N ALA A 107 7.37 -12.84 -6.65
CA ALA A 107 6.36 -12.05 -7.36
C ALA A 107 5.74 -10.95 -6.47
N ILE A 108 6.57 -10.19 -5.76
CA ILE A 108 6.13 -9.17 -4.78
C ILE A 108 5.18 -8.14 -5.44
N PRO A 109 3.93 -7.99 -4.98
CA PRO A 109 3.01 -6.94 -5.44
C PRO A 109 3.60 -5.53 -5.19
N ARG A 110 3.91 -4.82 -6.27
CA ARG A 110 4.53 -3.49 -6.27
C ARG A 110 3.52 -2.37 -6.51
N TYR A 111 2.51 -2.65 -7.33
CA TYR A 111 1.62 -1.64 -7.91
C TYR A 111 0.17 -1.81 -7.46
N ALA A 112 -0.65 -0.78 -7.68
CA ALA A 112 -2.02 -0.73 -7.20
C ALA A 112 -2.91 -1.82 -7.80
N ASP A 113 -2.76 -2.12 -9.09
CA ASP A 113 -3.45 -3.19 -9.81
C ASP A 113 -3.16 -4.58 -9.22
N GLU A 114 -1.89 -4.85 -8.89
CA GLU A 114 -1.50 -6.09 -8.21
C GLU A 114 -2.13 -6.23 -6.84
N VAL A 115 -2.16 -5.14 -6.06
CA VAL A 115 -2.76 -5.15 -4.73
C VAL A 115 -4.27 -5.24 -4.79
N PHE A 116 -4.91 -4.55 -5.74
CA PHE A 116 -6.35 -4.64 -5.94
C PHE A 116 -6.77 -6.07 -6.30
N HIS A 117 -6.03 -6.72 -7.21
CA HIS A 117 -6.26 -8.13 -7.54
C HIS A 117 -5.95 -9.08 -6.36
N LEU A 118 -4.96 -8.74 -5.53
CA LEU A 118 -4.68 -9.51 -4.32
C LEU A 118 -5.84 -9.44 -3.32
N ILE A 119 -6.43 -8.26 -3.14
CA ILE A 119 -7.61 -8.06 -2.29
C ILE A 119 -8.80 -8.84 -2.83
N GLU A 120 -9.04 -8.79 -4.15
CA GLU A 120 -10.07 -9.60 -4.82
C GLU A 120 -9.88 -11.09 -4.52
N ARG A 121 -8.66 -11.60 -4.68
CA ARG A 121 -8.34 -13.00 -4.40
C ARG A 121 -8.55 -13.36 -2.94
N ALA A 122 -8.11 -12.50 -2.02
CA ALA A 122 -8.29 -12.69 -0.60
C ALA A 122 -9.78 -12.77 -0.23
N SER A 123 -10.60 -11.87 -0.75
CA SER A 123 -12.04 -11.85 -0.50
C SER A 123 -12.75 -13.08 -1.07
N ASN A 124 -12.33 -13.55 -2.24
CA ASN A 124 -12.91 -14.75 -2.84
C ASN A 124 -12.48 -16.06 -2.15
N ALA A 125 -11.38 -16.01 -1.39
CA ALA A 125 -10.78 -17.18 -0.75
C ALA A 125 -11.06 -17.26 0.77
N LEU A 126 -12.05 -16.51 1.26
CA LEU A 126 -12.50 -16.48 2.66
C LEU A 126 -13.12 -17.81 3.12
N THR A 127 -12.29 -18.85 3.15
CA THR A 127 -12.56 -20.17 3.73
C THR A 127 -11.30 -20.60 4.50
N GLY A 128 -11.17 -20.19 5.78
CA GLY A 128 -10.10 -20.63 6.68
C GLY A 128 -9.65 -19.54 7.66
N GLU A 129 -9.15 -19.92 8.84
CA GLU A 129 -8.67 -18.98 9.86
C GLU A 129 -7.27 -18.42 9.53
N ALA A 130 -7.04 -17.13 9.79
CA ALA A 130 -5.72 -16.53 9.70
C ALA A 130 -4.80 -17.00 10.87
N PRO A 131 -3.51 -17.28 10.63
CA PRO A 131 -2.56 -17.65 11.69
C PRO A 131 -2.43 -16.59 12.80
N ALA A 132 -2.43 -17.02 14.07
CA ALA A 132 -2.41 -16.17 15.27
C ALA A 132 -1.24 -15.16 15.36
N ALA A 133 -0.09 -15.44 14.73
CA ALA A 133 1.05 -14.53 14.68
C ALA A 133 0.79 -13.26 13.83
N ILE A 134 -0.20 -13.32 12.94
CA ILE A 134 -0.65 -12.16 12.16
C ILE A 134 -1.59 -11.30 13.02
N SER A 135 -2.38 -11.92 13.90
CA SER A 135 -3.30 -11.20 14.79
C SER A 135 -2.58 -10.25 15.75
N SER A 136 -1.45 -10.66 16.36
CA SER A 136 -0.66 -9.79 17.25
C SER A 136 0.03 -8.64 16.52
N PHE A 137 0.40 -8.85 15.25
CA PHE A 137 0.99 -7.81 14.39
C PHE A 137 0.05 -6.60 14.18
N TRP A 138 -1.26 -6.83 14.19
CA TRP A 138 -2.27 -5.79 13.93
C TRP A 138 -2.93 -5.18 15.14
N GLU A 139 -2.62 -5.67 16.36
CA GLU A 139 -2.92 -4.91 17.57
C GLU A 139 -2.06 -3.62 17.62
N ALA A 140 -0.92 -3.60 16.94
CA ALA A 140 -0.07 -2.42 16.82
C ALA A 140 -0.63 -1.40 15.79
N ARG A 141 -1.80 -0.82 16.03
CA ARG A 141 -2.41 0.27 15.22
C ARG A 141 -2.30 1.63 15.89
N ARG A 142 -2.21 2.71 15.12
CA ARG A 142 -1.98 4.05 15.67
C ARG A 142 -3.05 4.45 16.70
N ASN A 143 -4.29 4.05 16.47
CA ASN A 143 -5.42 4.35 17.36
C ASN A 143 -5.39 3.59 18.71
N GLN A 144 -4.57 2.53 18.86
CA GLN A 144 -4.42 1.79 20.12
C GLN A 144 -3.41 2.44 21.06
N PHE A 145 -2.66 3.43 20.59
CA PHE A 145 -1.61 4.07 21.37
C PHE A 145 -1.92 5.53 21.67
N PRO A 146 -1.60 6.01 22.88
CA PRO A 146 -1.84 7.39 23.26
C PRO A 146 -0.93 8.36 22.49
N THR A 147 0.27 7.93 22.07
CA THR A 147 1.23 8.77 21.37
C THR A 147 1.72 8.14 20.06
N VAL A 148 2.12 9.00 19.12
CA VAL A 148 2.79 8.59 17.87
C VAL A 148 4.05 7.77 18.16
N LYS A 149 4.82 8.18 19.17
CA LYS A 149 6.04 7.50 19.58
C LYS A 149 5.77 6.06 20.05
N ASP A 150 4.79 5.89 20.93
CA ASP A 150 4.43 4.56 21.46
C ASP A 150 3.95 3.64 20.33
N TYR A 151 3.17 4.17 19.40
CA TYR A 151 2.76 3.45 18.20
C TYR A 151 3.96 3.01 17.35
N ILE A 152 4.90 3.90 17.02
CA ILE A 152 6.05 3.55 16.16
C ILE A 152 6.91 2.48 16.84
N ILE A 153 7.10 2.55 18.17
CA ILE A 153 7.85 1.55 18.93
C ILE A 153 7.15 0.18 18.84
N ALA A 154 5.84 0.13 19.13
CA ALA A 154 5.08 -1.12 19.06
C ALA A 154 5.01 -1.70 17.64
N TRP A 155 4.81 -0.84 16.64
CA TRP A 155 4.80 -1.23 15.23
C TRP A 155 6.13 -1.84 14.79
N ARG A 156 7.25 -1.23 15.19
CA ARG A 156 8.58 -1.77 14.89
C ARG A 156 8.82 -3.12 15.55
N ALA A 157 8.50 -3.26 16.83
CA ALA A 157 8.63 -4.54 17.53
C ALA A 157 7.82 -5.64 16.83
N ALA A 158 6.58 -5.33 16.44
CA ALA A 158 5.75 -6.26 15.70
C ALA A 158 6.33 -6.65 14.32
N VAL A 159 6.92 -5.70 13.60
CA VAL A 159 7.60 -5.96 12.31
C VAL A 159 8.91 -6.75 12.50
N GLU A 160 9.65 -6.49 13.59
CA GLU A 160 10.86 -7.22 13.99
C GLU A 160 10.53 -8.68 14.35
N ASP A 161 9.49 -8.91 15.17
CA ASP A 161 9.03 -10.25 15.51
C ASP A 161 8.64 -11.04 14.26
N LEU A 162 7.91 -10.43 13.32
CA LEU A 162 7.60 -11.06 12.04
C LEU A 162 8.86 -11.37 11.23
N HIS A 163 9.83 -10.45 11.18
CA HIS A 163 11.07 -10.65 10.45
C HIS A 163 11.92 -11.79 11.03
N GLU A 164 12.03 -11.89 12.35
CA GLU A 164 12.78 -12.94 13.05
C GLU A 164 12.15 -14.33 12.90
N ASN A 165 10.83 -14.39 12.77
CA ASN A 165 10.08 -15.63 12.56
C ASN A 165 9.96 -16.03 11.07
N ASP A 166 10.71 -15.40 10.18
CA ASP A 166 10.64 -15.58 8.71
C ASP A 166 9.22 -15.35 8.14
N GLN A 167 8.42 -14.54 8.84
CA GLN A 167 7.07 -14.18 8.45
C GLN A 167 7.10 -12.88 7.64
N ALA A 168 6.98 -13.02 6.32
CA ALA A 168 7.32 -11.96 5.37
C ALA A 168 6.26 -10.84 5.26
N ILE A 169 6.35 -9.81 6.10
CA ILE A 169 6.00 -8.45 5.65
C ILE A 169 7.26 -7.79 5.10
N SER A 170 7.20 -7.25 3.87
CA SER A 170 8.35 -6.53 3.35
C SER A 170 8.56 -5.22 4.13
N PRO A 171 9.81 -4.79 4.38
CA PRO A 171 10.11 -3.51 5.05
C PRO A 171 9.42 -2.32 4.38
N TYR A 172 9.32 -2.40 3.06
CA TYR A 172 8.58 -1.42 2.26
C TYR A 172 7.09 -1.40 2.58
N MET A 173 6.43 -2.56 2.66
CA MET A 173 5.02 -2.64 3.02
C MET A 173 4.78 -2.12 4.45
N ALA A 174 5.61 -2.56 5.39
CA ALA A 174 5.56 -2.08 6.78
C ALA A 174 5.69 -0.55 6.88
N THR A 175 6.56 0.04 6.04
CA THR A 175 6.70 1.50 5.95
C THR A 175 5.46 2.18 5.38
N GLN A 176 4.86 1.63 4.32
CA GLN A 176 3.66 2.22 3.71
C GLN A 176 2.47 2.23 4.66
N ILE A 177 2.27 1.14 5.41
CA ILE A 177 1.21 1.05 6.43
C ILE A 177 1.47 2.07 7.55
N MET A 178 2.71 2.17 8.04
CA MET A 178 3.06 3.17 9.06
C MET A 178 2.81 4.60 8.56
N PHE A 179 3.13 4.89 7.29
CA PHE A 179 2.88 6.21 6.70
C PHE A 179 1.39 6.52 6.55
N SER A 180 0.55 5.53 6.21
CA SER A 180 -0.89 5.75 6.13
C SER A 180 -1.50 6.02 7.50
N GLU A 181 -1.06 5.29 8.54
CA GLU A 181 -1.55 5.44 9.92
C GLU A 181 -1.14 6.79 10.52
N LEU A 182 0.06 7.29 10.19
CA LEU A 182 0.60 8.57 10.68
C LEU A 182 0.21 9.78 9.85
N LYS A 183 -0.53 9.59 8.75
CA LYS A 183 -0.84 10.69 7.82
C LYS A 183 -1.66 11.79 8.49
N SER A 184 -2.55 11.43 9.43
CA SER A 184 -3.35 12.38 10.21
C SER A 184 -2.53 13.09 11.29
N ASP A 185 -1.61 12.39 11.96
CA ASP A 185 -0.81 12.96 13.05
C ASP A 185 0.33 13.86 12.54
N MET A 186 1.00 13.47 11.44
CA MET A 186 2.22 14.12 10.96
C MET A 186 2.24 14.37 9.43
N PRO A 187 1.22 15.04 8.86
CA PRO A 187 1.00 15.10 7.40
C PRO A 187 2.19 15.68 6.63
N LEU A 188 2.83 16.74 7.14
CA LEU A 188 3.97 17.41 6.47
C LEU A 188 5.24 16.54 6.45
N LEU A 189 5.48 15.81 7.54
CA LEU A 189 6.66 14.94 7.67
C LEU A 189 6.51 13.73 6.74
N ILE A 190 5.35 13.08 6.76
CA ILE A 190 5.05 11.95 5.86
C ILE A 190 5.17 12.39 4.40
N LYS A 191 4.59 13.53 4.03
CA LYS A 191 4.72 14.10 2.67
C LYS A 191 6.19 14.32 2.28
N THR A 192 7.00 14.81 3.21
CA THR A 192 8.44 15.03 2.96
C THR A 192 9.20 13.73 2.78
N LEU A 193 8.92 12.71 3.58
CA LEU A 193 9.57 11.40 3.50
C LEU A 193 9.23 10.68 2.19
N VAL A 194 7.96 10.70 1.79
CA VAL A 194 7.48 10.17 0.50
C VAL A 194 8.15 10.89 -0.68
N LYS A 195 8.28 12.22 -0.61
CA LYS A 195 8.96 13.03 -1.65
C LYS A 195 10.46 12.71 -1.74
N LYS A 196 11.13 12.53 -0.61
CA LYS A 196 12.56 12.15 -0.54
C LYS A 196 12.82 10.70 -0.95
N GLY A 197 11.76 9.95 -1.23
CA GLY A 197 11.86 8.56 -1.63
C GLY A 197 12.23 7.59 -0.52
N ARG A 198 12.06 7.98 0.74
CA ARG A 198 12.17 7.03 1.85
C ARG A 198 10.96 6.11 1.83
N GLY A 199 11.22 4.80 1.83
CA GLY A 199 10.19 3.81 1.56
C GLY A 199 9.79 3.75 0.10
N ARG A 200 10.72 3.93 -0.85
CA ARG A 200 10.52 3.59 -2.26
C ARG A 200 11.23 2.27 -2.57
N GLU A 201 10.68 1.56 -3.56
CA GLU A 201 11.10 0.26 -4.07
C GLU A 201 10.91 -0.97 -3.16
N PRO A 202 10.64 -2.15 -3.77
CA PRO A 202 10.63 -3.43 -3.08
C PRO A 202 12.03 -3.94 -2.66
N SER A 203 13.10 -3.20 -2.96
CA SER A 203 14.49 -3.47 -2.55
C SER A 203 14.82 -2.90 -1.16
N MET A 204 13.87 -2.22 -0.52
CA MET A 204 14.05 -1.64 0.82
C MET A 204 14.52 -2.70 1.83
N LYS A 205 15.67 -2.44 2.43
CA LYS A 205 16.26 -3.29 3.45
C LYS A 205 15.62 -3.03 4.81
N PHE A 206 15.64 -4.04 5.67
CA PHE A 206 15.06 -3.96 7.01
C PHE A 206 15.61 -2.79 7.84
N HIS A 207 16.92 -2.56 7.80
CA HIS A 207 17.54 -1.43 8.51
C HIS A 207 17.05 -0.05 8.04
N GLU A 208 16.60 0.08 6.78
CA GLU A 208 16.05 1.34 6.25
C GLU A 208 14.67 1.62 6.86
N PHE A 209 13.85 0.58 7.05
CA PHE A 209 12.60 0.68 7.79
C PHE A 209 12.84 1.15 9.24
N LEU A 210 13.80 0.54 9.95
CA LEU A 210 14.15 0.93 11.32
C LEU A 210 14.60 2.40 11.38
N SER A 211 15.46 2.83 10.45
CA SER A 211 15.94 4.22 10.36
C SER A 211 14.81 5.24 10.13
N ILE A 212 13.79 4.86 9.34
CA ILE A 212 12.60 5.71 9.18
C ILE A 212 11.84 5.83 10.51
N GLY A 213 11.69 4.73 11.24
CA GLY A 213 11.09 4.74 12.58
C GLY A 213 11.84 5.66 13.55
N ASP A 214 13.17 5.59 13.62
CA ASP A 214 13.99 6.45 14.49
C ASP A 214 13.79 7.94 14.16
N LEU A 215 13.72 8.28 12.87
CA LEU A 215 13.51 9.65 12.42
C LEU A 215 12.11 10.15 12.80
N LEU A 216 11.09 9.31 12.68
CA LEU A 216 9.72 9.65 13.07
C LEU A 216 9.60 9.83 14.59
N ILE A 217 10.21 8.94 15.39
CA ILE A 217 10.27 9.07 16.85
C ILE A 217 10.95 10.39 17.24
N SER A 218 12.10 10.69 16.64
CA SER A 218 12.86 11.92 16.94
C SER A 218 12.11 13.20 16.58
N SER A 219 11.20 13.13 15.61
CA SER A 219 10.38 14.26 15.16
C SER A 219 9.04 14.38 15.91
N SER A 220 8.73 13.42 16.79
CA SER A 220 7.49 13.35 17.58
C SER A 220 7.64 13.84 19.03
N MET A 221 8.86 14.24 19.41
CA MET A 221 9.20 14.92 20.68
C MET A 221 9.06 16.44 20.52
#